data_AF-F7L1K6-F1
#
_entry.id   AF-F7L1K6-F1
#
_cell.length_a   1.000
_cell.length_b   1.000
_cell.length_c   1.000
_cell.angle_alpha   90.00
_cell.angle_beta   90.00
_cell.angle_gamma   90.00
#
_symmetry.space_group_name_H-M   'P 1'
#
loop_
_entity.id
_entity.type
_entity.pdbx_description
1 polymer ?
#
loop_
_entity_poly.entity_id
_entity_poly.type
_entity_poly.pdbx_seq_one_letter_code
_entity_poly.pdbx_strand_id
1 'polypeptide(L)' 'MTLEKKIKAKIKELEEIREGFLKEYQEKLQNGEDDEALWRYIGNKNIEIYTLKNILK' A
#
# COMPACT_ATOMS: atom_id res chain seq x y z
N MET A 1 -26.35 -1.49 -4.14
CA MET A 1 -25.02 -2.10 -4.32
C MET A 1 -24.80 -3.12 -3.22
N THR A 2 -24.51 -4.38 -3.55
CA THR A 2 -24.33 -5.46 -2.57
C THR A 2 -23.05 -5.25 -1.75
N LEU A 3 -23.02 -5.78 -0.52
CA LEU A 3 -21.85 -5.70 0.37
C LEU A 3 -20.58 -6.25 -0.31
N GLU A 4 -20.73 -7.34 -1.06
CA GLU A 4 -19.66 -7.96 -1.84
C GLU A 4 -19.05 -7.00 -2.89
N LYS A 5 -19.89 -6.19 -3.58
CA LYS A 5 -19.40 -5.19 -4.54
C LYS A 5 -18.61 -4.08 -3.85
N LYS A 6 -19.02 -3.66 -2.65
CA LYS A 6 -18.28 -2.65 -1.85
C LYS A 6 -16.92 -3.18 -1.40
N ILE A 7 -16.87 -4.43 -0.95
CA ILE A 7 -15.61 -5.09 -0.55
C ILE A 7 -14.66 -5.22 -1.74
N LYS A 8 -15.15 -5.70 -2.90
CA LYS A 8 -14.34 -5.82 -4.11
C LYS A 8 -13.79 -4.47 -4.60
N ALA A 9 -14.61 -3.42 -4.56
CA ALA A 9 -14.16 -2.06 -4.89
C ALA A 9 -13.06 -1.60 -3.93
N LYS A 10 -13.23 -1.85 -2.62
CA LYS A 10 -12.24 -1.44 -1.62
C LYS A 10 -10.92 -2.20 -1.73
N ILE A 11 -10.97 -3.49 -2.07
CA ILE A 11 -9.76 -4.29 -2.34
C ILE A 11 -9.00 -3.69 -3.53
N LYS A 12 -9.72 -3.38 -4.63
CA LYS A 12 -9.12 -2.79 -5.83
C LYS A 12 -8.44 -1.46 -5.56
N GLU A 13 -9.08 -0.56 -4.80
CA GLU A 13 -8.47 0.71 -4.38
C GLU A 13 -7.15 0.49 -3.62
N LEU A 14 -7.11 -0.51 -2.75
CA LEU A 14 -5.93 -0.79 -1.91
C LEU A 14 -4.81 -1.48 -2.69
N GLU A 15 -5.14 -2.28 -3.70
CA GLU A 15 -4.18 -2.82 -4.66
C GLU A 15 -3.52 -1.69 -5.46
N GLU A 16 -4.32 -0.74 -5.98
CA GLU A 16 -3.80 0.42 -6.72
C GLU A 16 -2.88 1.30 -5.86
N ILE A 17 -3.24 1.54 -4.58
CA ILE A 17 -2.40 2.26 -3.62
C ILE A 17 -1.08 1.52 -3.37
N ARG A 18 -1.14 0.20 -3.17
CA ARG A 18 0.05 -0.63 -2.95
C ARG A 18 0.98 -0.60 -4.16
N GLU A 19 0.45 -0.71 -5.38
CA GLU A 19 1.24 -0.63 -6.60
C GLU A 19 1.93 0.73 -6.74
N GLY A 20 1.24 1.83 -6.42
CA GLY A 20 1.82 3.17 -6.39
C GLY A 20 3.04 3.27 -5.46
N PHE A 21 2.92 2.77 -4.23
CA PHE A 21 4.03 2.78 -3.27
C PHE A 21 5.20 1.89 -3.69
N LEU A 22 4.92 0.72 -4.29
CA LEU A 22 5.97 -0.16 -4.80
C LEU A 22 6.73 0.46 -5.98
N LYS A 23 6.02 1.18 -6.85
CA LYS A 23 6.65 1.92 -7.96
C LYS A 23 7.54 3.04 -7.44
N GLU A 24 7.03 3.84 -6.50
CA GLU A 24 7.79 4.91 -5.84
C GLU A 24 9.05 4.36 -5.14
N TYR A 25 8.92 3.24 -4.43
CA TYR A 25 10.05 2.53 -3.82
C TYR A 25 11.12 2.14 -4.85
N GLN A 26 10.70 1.48 -5.94
CA GLN A 26 11.60 0.99 -6.97
C GLN A 26 12.31 2.14 -7.69
N GLU A 27 11.60 3.23 -8.00
CA GLU A 27 12.19 4.42 -8.62
C GLU A 27 13.24 5.06 -7.71
N LYS A 28 12.96 5.19 -6.41
CA LYS A 28 13.90 5.74 -5.45
C LYS A 28 15.12 4.84 -5.22
N LEU A 29 14.91 3.54 -5.14
CA LEU A 29 15.99 2.55 -5.03
C LEU A 29 16.89 2.58 -6.26
N GLN A 30 16.32 2.70 -7.47
CA GLN A 30 17.07 2.86 -8.72
C GLN A 30 17.87 4.17 -8.77
N ASN A 31 17.38 5.24 -8.13
CA ASN A 31 18.08 6.52 -8.00
C ASN A 31 19.18 6.51 -6.94
N GLY A 32 19.44 5.36 -6.30
CA GLY A 32 20.50 5.19 -5.31
C GLY A 32 20.13 5.66 -3.90
N GLU A 33 18.84 5.84 -3.60
CA GLU A 33 18.40 6.04 -2.22
C GLU A 33 18.64 4.76 -1.39
N ASP A 34 18.99 4.94 -0.11
CA ASP A 34 19.28 3.83 0.81
C ASP A 34 18.04 2.98 1.09
N ASP A 35 18.21 1.66 0.99
CA ASP A 35 17.12 0.70 1.13
C ASP A 35 16.46 0.74 2.51
N GLU A 36 17.24 0.92 3.59
CA GLU A 36 16.70 0.98 4.96
C GLU A 36 15.91 2.27 5.18
N ALA A 37 16.40 3.40 4.66
CA ALA A 37 15.69 4.67 4.68
C ALA A 37 14.37 4.61 3.90
N LEU A 38 14.37 3.93 2.75
CA LEU A 38 13.17 3.71 1.93
C LEU A 38 12.17 2.76 2.61
N TRP A 39 12.65 1.69 3.22
CA TRP A 39 11.82 0.78 4.00
C TRP A 39 11.13 1.48 5.17
N ARG A 40 11.85 2.36 5.88
CA ARG A 40 11.28 3.20 6.94
C ARG A 40 10.30 4.23 6.38
N TYR A 41 10.62 4.84 5.24
CA TYR A 41 9.74 5.80 4.57
C TYR A 41 8.39 5.19 4.19
N ILE A 42 8.42 4.00 3.58
CA ILE A 42 7.22 3.24 3.20
C ILE A 42 6.51 2.65 4.42
N GLY A 43 7.26 2.18 5.41
CA GLY A 43 6.71 1.72 6.69
C GLY A 43 5.99 2.83 7.46
N ASN A 44 6.50 4.07 7.39
CA ASN A 44 5.91 5.26 8.01
C ASN A 44 4.79 5.87 7.18
N LYS A 45 4.80 5.69 5.85
CA LYS A 45 3.61 5.92 5.01
C LYS A 45 2.62 4.80 5.30
N ASN A 46 1.92 4.92 6.44
CA ASN A 46 0.86 4.04 6.92
C ASN A 46 0.18 3.28 5.78
N ILE A 47 0.70 2.09 5.48
CA ILE A 47 0.06 1.20 4.54
C ILE A 47 -1.19 0.73 5.27
N GLU A 48 -2.34 1.26 4.85
CA GLU A 48 -3.69 0.88 5.29
C GLU A 48 -4.01 -0.64 5.13
N ILE A 49 -3.03 -1.48 4.82
CA ILE A 49 -3.12 -2.94 4.94
C ILE A 49 -3.32 -3.34 6.42
N TYR A 50 -2.77 -2.60 7.40
CA TYR A 50 -3.14 -2.83 8.80
C TYR A 50 -4.62 -2.46 9.07
N THR A 51 -5.14 -1.46 8.36
CA THR A 51 -6.56 -1.05 8.41
C THR A 51 -7.48 -2.14 7.86
N LEU A 52 -7.11 -2.83 6.77
CA LEU A 52 -7.86 -4.00 6.27
C LEU A 52 -7.90 -5.16 7.27
N LYS A 53 -6.79 -5.44 7.97
CA LYS A 53 -6.72 -6.51 8.98
C LYS A 53 -7.65 -6.28 10.17
N ASN A 54 -7.96 -5.02 10.50
CA ASN A 54 -8.93 -4.66 11.54
C ASN A 54 -10.38 -4.62 11.02
N ILE A 55 -10.60 -4.33 9.73
CA ILE A 55 -11.95 -4.31 9.14
C ILE A 55 -12.47 -5.74 8.86
N LEU A 56 -11.57 -6.71 8.63
CA LEU A 56 -11.91 -8.11 8.41
C LEU A 56 -11.95 -8.96 9.70
N LYS A 57 -11.91 -8.31 10.87
CA LYS A 57 -12.08 -8.93 12.19
C LYS A 57 -13.43 -8.53 12.76
#